data_AF-R6FNB5-F1
#
_entry.id   AF-R6FNB5-F1
#
_cell.length_a   1.000
_cell.length_b   1.000
_cell.length_c   1.000
_cell.angle_alpha   90.00
_cell.angle_beta   90.00
_cell.angle_gamma   90.00
#
_symmetry.space_group_name_H-M   'P 1'
#
loop_
_entity.id
_entity.type
_entity.pdbx_description
1 polymer ?
#
loop_
_entity_poly.entity_id
_entity_poly.type
_entity_poly.pdbx_seq_one_letter_code
_entity_poly.pdbx_strand_id
1 'polypeptide(L)'
;MKKDISNLNANETIYEAIRQIALHKLVNPHTNVIKNTSKVSGFVVKVHTDASDELCGTVDVQEYLSDLSEKQYLDNGLPVGLHEGVYLSAIQNNENGLVIIPYLYSDVVITTDPDTLREYVIQYSHADTVQIDAHNQVTIGATETKEWEDSEDGPDVHELEKTGVYAHTVYTPKSALTEVAKGESDADKSSIEVTADQILSKHDKTELLLDAQQLLAKYDAKEIIIKSDGVYLGSGNAKEPAVLGNQLATLLIDWLSALSQMMTPTMMGPQPPANVAQFISLQAKVQSYKAATSGILSKTVKVAE
;
A
#
# COMPACT_ATOMS: atom_id res chain seq x y z
N MET A 1 74.06 1.01 38.01
CA MET A 1 72.76 0.46 37.57
C MET A 1 72.68 0.59 36.05
N LYS A 2 73.02 -0.47 35.30
CA LYS A 2 72.90 -0.49 33.85
C LYS A 2 72.71 -1.94 33.41
N LYS A 3 71.45 -2.38 33.29
CA LYS A 3 70.96 -3.48 32.44
C LYS A 3 69.51 -3.76 32.80
N ASP A 4 68.60 -3.42 31.90
CA ASP A 4 67.40 -4.20 31.53
C ASP A 4 66.52 -3.40 30.54
N ILE A 5 67.14 -2.86 29.48
CA ILE A 5 66.41 -2.17 28.39
C ILE A 5 66.41 -3.03 27.10
N SER A 6 67.25 -4.09 27.04
CA SER A 6 67.37 -4.96 25.86
C SER A 6 66.30 -6.06 25.74
N ASN A 7 65.50 -6.31 26.80
CA ASN A 7 64.50 -7.38 26.82
C ASN A 7 63.09 -6.89 26.41
N LEU A 8 62.81 -5.58 26.42
CA LEU A 8 61.50 -5.04 26.04
C LEU A 8 61.27 -5.10 24.52
N ASN A 9 62.24 -4.63 23.71
CA ASN A 9 62.15 -4.71 22.24
C ASN A 9 62.15 -6.16 21.73
N ALA A 10 62.87 -7.07 22.39
CA ALA A 10 62.86 -8.50 22.05
C ALA A 10 61.48 -9.12 22.32
N ASN A 11 60.84 -8.75 23.44
CA ASN A 11 59.49 -9.18 23.73
C ASN A 11 58.46 -8.58 22.76
N GLU A 12 58.55 -7.30 22.39
CA GLU A 12 57.69 -6.71 21.37
C GLU A 12 57.84 -7.41 20.01
N THR A 13 59.07 -7.72 19.60
CA THR A 13 59.33 -8.45 18.35
C THR A 13 58.76 -9.87 18.40
N ILE A 14 58.82 -10.54 19.56
CA ILE A 14 58.22 -11.87 19.77
C ILE A 14 56.68 -11.78 19.78
N TYR A 15 56.10 -10.75 20.41
CA TYR A 15 54.65 -10.52 20.39
C TYR A 15 54.15 -10.20 18.99
N GLU A 16 54.86 -9.37 18.22
CA GLU A 16 54.53 -9.10 16.83
C GLU A 16 54.70 -10.34 15.96
N ALA A 17 55.74 -11.15 16.16
CA ALA A 17 55.92 -12.40 15.44
C ALA A 17 54.83 -13.42 15.76
N ILE A 18 54.43 -13.58 17.04
CA ILE A 18 53.31 -14.43 17.45
C ILE A 18 51.99 -13.92 16.88
N ARG A 19 51.77 -12.59 16.90
CA ARG A 19 50.61 -11.94 16.29
C ARG A 19 50.58 -12.16 14.78
N GLN A 20 51.71 -12.02 14.09
CA GLN A 20 51.82 -12.29 12.66
C GLN A 20 51.63 -13.76 12.31
N ILE A 21 52.11 -14.71 13.13
CA ILE A 21 51.88 -16.14 12.94
C ILE A 21 50.41 -16.52 13.17
N ALA A 22 49.78 -15.93 14.20
CA ALA A 22 48.35 -16.10 14.47
C ALA A 22 47.49 -15.48 13.35
N LEU A 23 47.86 -14.29 12.88
CA LEU A 23 47.19 -13.60 11.78
C LEU A 23 47.48 -14.25 10.42
N HIS A 24 48.63 -14.89 10.18
CA HIS A 24 48.92 -15.56 8.89
C HIS A 24 47.91 -16.66 8.55
N LYS A 25 47.29 -17.25 9.58
CA LYS A 25 46.22 -18.23 9.40
C LYS A 25 44.88 -17.59 9.06
N LEU A 26 44.66 -16.35 9.50
CA LEU A 26 43.39 -15.63 9.44
C LEU A 26 43.36 -14.51 8.39
N VAL A 27 44.50 -13.99 7.96
CA VAL A 27 44.65 -12.84 7.07
C VAL A 27 45.51 -13.28 5.90
N ASN A 28 45.01 -13.06 4.68
CA ASN A 28 45.80 -13.26 3.49
C ASN A 28 46.94 -12.23 3.48
N PRO A 29 48.21 -12.66 3.52
CA PRO A 29 49.36 -11.74 3.64
C PRO A 29 49.58 -10.86 2.40
N HIS A 30 48.94 -11.18 1.27
CA HIS A 30 49.05 -10.40 0.03
C HIS A 30 47.97 -9.33 -0.10
N THR A 31 46.74 -9.64 0.32
CA THR A 31 45.58 -8.73 0.20
C THR A 31 45.23 -8.05 1.52
N ASN A 32 45.82 -8.49 2.64
CA ASN A 32 45.51 -8.07 4.01
C ASN A 32 44.03 -8.25 4.40
N VAL A 33 43.30 -9.09 3.64
CA VAL A 33 41.90 -9.44 3.88
C VAL A 33 41.83 -10.64 4.82
N ILE A 34 40.93 -10.60 5.80
CA ILE A 34 40.66 -11.75 6.67
C ILE A 34 40.04 -12.85 5.80
N LYS A 35 40.54 -14.09 5.89
CA LYS A 35 39.99 -15.23 5.17
C LYS A 35 38.49 -15.34 5.45
N ASN A 36 37.72 -15.60 4.40
CA ASN A 36 36.26 -15.74 4.46
C ASN A 36 35.51 -14.45 4.85
N THR A 37 36.12 -13.27 4.70
CA THR A 37 35.42 -11.98 4.81
C THR A 37 35.43 -11.19 3.50
N SER A 38 35.95 -11.77 2.42
CA SER A 38 35.95 -11.16 1.10
C SER A 38 34.55 -11.19 0.51
N LYS A 39 34.10 -10.05 -0.02
CA LYS A 39 32.91 -9.99 -0.86
C LYS A 39 33.27 -10.49 -2.25
N VAL A 40 32.45 -11.38 -2.81
CA VAL A 40 32.63 -11.92 -4.15
C VAL A 40 31.53 -11.37 -5.05
N SER A 41 31.90 -10.87 -6.21
CA SER A 41 30.95 -10.37 -7.22
C SER A 41 30.77 -11.41 -8.32
N GLY A 42 29.53 -11.70 -8.67
CA GLY A 42 29.19 -12.70 -9.68
C GLY A 42 27.80 -12.50 -10.24
N PHE A 43 27.26 -13.52 -10.89
CA PHE A 43 25.89 -13.54 -11.41
C PHE A 43 25.21 -14.88 -11.12
N VAL A 44 23.88 -14.85 -10.99
CA VAL A 44 23.09 -16.06 -10.69
C VAL A 44 23.01 -16.98 -11.91
N VAL A 45 23.36 -18.26 -11.73
CA VAL A 45 23.31 -19.29 -12.78
C VAL A 45 22.22 -20.33 -12.56
N LYS A 46 21.71 -20.46 -11.33
CA LYS A 46 20.60 -21.34 -10.99
C LYS A 46 19.85 -20.81 -9.77
N VAL A 47 18.54 -21.00 -9.77
CA VAL A 47 17.68 -20.75 -8.59
C VAL A 47 17.03 -22.06 -8.18
N HIS A 48 17.24 -22.48 -6.94
CA HIS A 48 16.73 -23.73 -6.42
C HIS A 48 15.33 -23.52 -5.82
N THR A 49 14.29 -23.91 -6.57
CA THR A 49 12.88 -23.71 -6.19
C THR A 49 12.13 -25.01 -5.91
N ASP A 50 12.72 -26.17 -6.20
CA ASP A 50 12.09 -27.46 -5.98
C ASP A 50 12.21 -27.86 -4.50
N ALA A 51 11.08 -28.01 -3.82
CA ALA A 51 11.03 -28.39 -2.40
C ALA A 51 11.65 -29.77 -2.08
N SER A 52 11.91 -30.60 -3.10
CA SER A 52 12.62 -31.88 -2.95
C SER A 52 14.14 -31.76 -3.11
N ASP A 53 14.65 -30.62 -3.56
CA ASP A 53 16.08 -30.31 -3.66
C ASP A 53 16.64 -29.92 -2.28
N GLU A 54 17.79 -30.49 -1.92
CA GLU A 54 18.49 -30.16 -0.67
C GLU A 54 18.91 -28.68 -0.61
N LEU A 55 19.08 -28.05 -1.78
CA LEU A 55 19.44 -26.64 -1.92
C LEU A 55 18.22 -25.72 -2.11
N CYS A 56 16.99 -26.21 -1.94
CA CYS A 56 15.79 -25.38 -2.07
C CYS A 56 15.89 -24.08 -1.24
N GLY A 57 15.57 -22.95 -1.86
CA GLY A 57 15.64 -21.62 -1.25
C GLY A 57 17.01 -20.93 -1.36
N THR A 58 17.92 -21.48 -2.17
CA THR A 58 19.25 -20.92 -2.44
C THR A 58 19.47 -20.66 -3.93
N VAL A 59 20.60 -20.04 -4.27
CA VAL A 59 21.02 -19.79 -5.65
C VAL A 59 22.46 -20.24 -5.86
N ASP A 60 22.76 -20.64 -7.09
CA ASP A 60 24.13 -20.84 -7.53
C ASP A 60 24.65 -19.55 -8.18
N VAL A 61 25.88 -19.17 -7.83
CA VAL A 61 26.51 -17.93 -8.29
C VAL A 61 27.83 -18.22 -8.99
N GLN A 62 27.98 -17.71 -10.20
CA GLN A 62 29.26 -17.72 -10.92
C GLN A 62 30.00 -16.40 -10.68
N GLU A 63 31.17 -16.47 -10.05
CA GLU A 63 32.05 -15.33 -9.84
C GLU A 63 32.54 -14.73 -11.16
N TYR A 64 32.68 -13.40 -11.18
CA TYR A 64 33.41 -12.70 -12.23
C TYR A 64 34.91 -12.92 -12.11
N LEU A 65 35.40 -13.93 -12.82
CA LEU A 65 36.82 -14.25 -12.86
C LEU A 65 37.62 -13.11 -13.50
N SER A 66 38.73 -12.73 -12.85
CA SER A 66 39.64 -11.70 -13.36
C SER A 66 40.91 -12.29 -14.00
N ASP A 67 41.31 -13.50 -13.59
CA ASP A 67 42.49 -14.19 -14.10
C ASP A 67 42.21 -14.93 -15.42
N LEU A 68 43.12 -14.81 -16.40
CA LEU A 68 43.01 -15.47 -17.70
C LEU A 68 43.12 -17.00 -17.60
N SER A 69 43.88 -17.52 -16.65
CA SER A 69 44.01 -18.96 -16.41
C SER A 69 42.72 -19.55 -15.84
N GLU A 70 42.09 -18.86 -14.89
CA GLU A 70 40.79 -19.23 -14.33
C GLU A 70 39.68 -19.24 -15.38
N LYS A 71 39.66 -18.25 -16.27
CA LYS A 71 38.75 -18.23 -17.42
C LYS A 71 38.97 -19.41 -18.36
N GLN A 72 40.22 -19.74 -18.67
CA GLN A 72 40.53 -20.91 -19.50
C GLN A 72 40.11 -22.22 -18.84
N TYR A 73 40.23 -22.35 -17.53
CA TYR A 73 39.74 -23.53 -16.81
C TYR A 73 38.21 -23.62 -16.85
N LEU A 74 37.50 -22.50 -16.68
CA LEU A 74 36.05 -22.44 -16.81
C LEU A 74 35.59 -22.83 -18.23
N ASP A 75 36.23 -22.30 -19.27
CA ASP A 75 35.94 -22.64 -20.68
C ASP A 75 36.18 -24.13 -20.99
N ASN A 76 37.10 -24.76 -20.25
CA ASN A 76 37.37 -26.21 -20.33
C ASN A 76 36.42 -27.06 -19.47
N GLY A 77 35.38 -26.46 -18.89
CA GLY A 77 34.32 -27.14 -18.12
C GLY A 77 34.70 -27.45 -16.67
N LEU A 78 35.75 -26.82 -16.12
CA LEU A 78 36.07 -26.94 -14.70
C LEU A 78 35.23 -25.94 -13.89
N PRO A 79 34.73 -26.31 -12.69
CA PRO A 79 33.90 -25.46 -11.86
C PRO A 79 34.74 -24.40 -11.14
N VAL A 80 35.24 -23.41 -11.87
CA VAL A 80 36.06 -22.32 -11.33
C VAL A 80 35.17 -21.13 -10.99
N GLY A 81 35.20 -20.69 -9.74
CA GLY A 81 34.38 -19.57 -9.26
C GLY A 81 32.89 -19.88 -9.17
N LEU A 82 32.49 -21.15 -9.19
CA LEU A 82 31.10 -21.55 -8.96
C LEU A 82 30.86 -21.71 -7.45
N HIS A 83 29.87 -20.97 -6.95
CA HIS A 83 29.38 -21.03 -5.59
C HIS A 83 28.00 -21.68 -5.61
N GLU A 84 27.91 -22.91 -5.09
CA GLU A 84 26.64 -23.65 -5.04
C GLU A 84 25.93 -23.42 -3.71
N GLY A 85 24.60 -23.26 -3.76
CA GLY A 85 23.80 -23.21 -2.53
C GLY A 85 23.91 -21.92 -1.71
N VAL A 86 24.12 -20.78 -2.36
CA VAL A 86 24.22 -19.47 -1.69
C VAL A 86 22.85 -19.03 -1.17
N TYR A 87 22.77 -18.70 0.13
CA TYR A 87 21.53 -18.26 0.77
C TYR A 87 21.13 -16.86 0.32
N LEU A 88 19.82 -16.62 0.18
CA LEU A 88 19.28 -15.32 -0.23
C LEU A 88 19.29 -14.26 0.88
N SER A 89 19.44 -14.69 2.14
CA SER A 89 19.31 -13.86 3.34
C SER A 89 20.08 -14.46 4.50
N ALA A 90 20.56 -13.62 5.42
CA ALA A 90 21.38 -14.02 6.57
C ALA A 90 20.71 -15.00 7.57
N ILE A 91 19.40 -15.26 7.45
CA ILE A 91 18.64 -16.14 8.34
C ILE A 91 18.23 -17.39 7.57
N GLN A 92 18.41 -18.56 8.19
CA GLN A 92 18.43 -19.88 7.52
C GLN A 92 17.06 -20.45 7.12
N ASN A 93 15.99 -19.66 7.20
CA ASN A 93 14.68 -19.94 6.59
C ASN A 93 13.87 -18.63 6.61
N ASN A 94 13.58 -18.07 5.44
CA ASN A 94 12.88 -16.80 5.32
C ASN A 94 11.51 -16.91 4.63
N GLU A 95 10.94 -18.11 4.48
CA GLU A 95 9.63 -18.29 3.84
C GLU A 95 8.53 -17.37 4.41
N ASN A 96 8.65 -16.95 5.68
CA ASN A 96 7.72 -16.03 6.36
C ASN A 96 8.41 -14.75 6.88
N GLY A 97 9.41 -14.23 6.17
CA GLY A 97 10.16 -13.03 6.55
C GLY A 97 10.45 -12.08 5.40
N LEU A 98 11.64 -11.49 5.39
CA LEU A 98 12.17 -10.73 4.25
C LEU A 98 12.89 -11.67 3.29
N VAL A 99 12.36 -11.84 2.08
CA VAL A 99 13.00 -12.63 1.03
C VAL A 99 13.11 -11.79 -0.22
N ILE A 100 14.30 -11.78 -0.81
CA ILE A 100 14.51 -11.20 -2.11
C ILE A 100 15.21 -12.24 -2.97
N ILE A 101 14.48 -12.77 -3.96
CA ILE A 101 14.99 -13.79 -4.89
C ILE A 101 15.52 -13.05 -6.12
N PRO A 102 16.83 -13.12 -6.42
CA PRO A 102 17.37 -12.51 -7.63
C PRO A 102 16.86 -13.22 -8.88
N TYR A 103 16.76 -12.47 -9.99
CA TYR A 103 16.47 -13.06 -11.28
C TYR A 103 17.67 -13.88 -11.79
N LEU A 104 17.42 -14.86 -12.66
CA LEU A 104 18.50 -15.59 -13.34
C LEU A 104 19.39 -14.59 -14.11
N TYR A 105 20.71 -14.73 -14.01
CA TYR A 105 21.70 -13.79 -14.54
C TYR A 105 21.70 -12.39 -13.91
N SER A 106 21.00 -12.18 -12.79
CA SER A 106 21.22 -10.97 -12.00
C SER A 106 22.64 -10.95 -11.47
N ASP A 107 23.30 -9.80 -11.59
CA ASP A 107 24.53 -9.53 -10.85
C ASP A 107 24.22 -9.61 -9.37
N VAL A 108 25.13 -10.22 -8.60
CA VAL A 108 25.03 -10.37 -7.16
C VAL A 108 26.38 -10.12 -6.50
N VAL A 109 26.32 -9.67 -5.25
CA VAL A 109 27.47 -9.70 -4.35
C VAL A 109 27.16 -10.67 -3.24
N ILE A 110 28.06 -11.63 -3.02
CA ILE A 110 27.95 -12.61 -1.94
C ILE A 110 29.00 -12.32 -0.87
N THR A 111 28.68 -12.71 0.37
CA THR A 111 29.61 -12.68 1.49
C THR A 111 29.55 -13.99 2.24
N THR A 112 30.68 -14.43 2.78
CA THR A 112 30.75 -15.58 3.66
C THR A 112 30.65 -15.14 5.12
N ASP A 113 29.86 -15.85 5.92
CA ASP A 113 29.88 -15.74 7.37
C ASP A 113 31.12 -16.47 7.91
N PRO A 114 32.03 -15.78 8.63
CA PRO A 114 33.27 -16.38 9.10
C PRO A 114 33.06 -17.51 10.13
N ASP A 115 31.94 -17.52 10.85
CA ASP A 115 31.67 -18.52 11.90
C ASP A 115 31.03 -19.78 11.31
N THR A 116 30.01 -19.63 10.46
CA THR A 116 29.28 -20.76 9.87
C THR A 116 29.80 -21.20 8.50
N LEU A 117 30.65 -20.39 7.86
CA LEU A 117 31.14 -20.55 6.49
C LEU A 117 30.04 -20.56 5.42
N ARG A 118 28.83 -20.12 5.77
CA ARG A 118 27.72 -20.01 4.82
C ARG A 118 27.84 -18.74 4.00
N GLU A 119 27.46 -18.84 2.74
CA GLU A 119 27.47 -17.71 1.82
C GLU A 119 26.08 -17.12 1.67
N TYR A 120 26.02 -15.79 1.59
CA TYR A 120 24.78 -15.04 1.52
C TYR A 120 24.85 -13.99 0.42
N VAL A 121 23.79 -13.87 -0.38
CA VAL A 121 23.58 -12.75 -1.28
C VAL A 121 23.27 -11.51 -0.44
N ILE A 122 24.03 -10.43 -0.64
CA ILE A 122 23.85 -9.15 0.06
C ILE A 122 23.47 -7.99 -0.86
N GLN A 123 23.66 -8.16 -2.17
CA GLN A 123 23.26 -7.19 -3.19
C GLN A 123 22.87 -7.95 -4.46
N TYR A 124 21.95 -7.37 -5.23
CA TYR A 124 21.50 -7.89 -6.52
C TYR A 124 21.10 -6.72 -7.43
N SER A 125 21.31 -6.86 -8.74
CA SER A 125 20.88 -5.85 -9.71
C SER A 125 19.39 -5.97 -10.05
N HIS A 126 18.85 -7.18 -10.09
CA HIS A 126 17.44 -7.45 -10.41
C HIS A 126 16.85 -8.50 -9.48
N ALA A 127 15.67 -8.22 -8.92
CA ALA A 127 14.89 -9.16 -8.14
C ALA A 127 13.73 -9.72 -8.98
N ASP A 128 13.50 -11.03 -8.87
CA ASP A 128 12.29 -11.70 -9.36
C ASP A 128 11.15 -11.55 -8.37
N THR A 129 11.43 -11.84 -7.10
CA THR A 129 10.44 -11.81 -6.01
C THR A 129 10.96 -10.95 -4.86
N VAL A 130 10.09 -10.08 -4.32
CA VAL A 130 10.31 -9.34 -3.07
C VAL A 130 9.14 -9.66 -2.14
N GLN A 131 9.45 -10.29 -1.01
CA GLN A 131 8.48 -10.61 0.04
C GLN A 131 8.88 -9.90 1.32
N ILE A 132 7.88 -9.30 1.98
CA ILE A 132 8.02 -8.65 3.28
C ILE A 132 6.88 -9.15 4.16
N ASP A 133 7.19 -10.10 5.04
CA ASP A 133 6.28 -10.55 6.10
C ASP A 133 6.82 -10.12 7.46
N ALA A 134 6.01 -9.37 8.21
CA ALA A 134 6.37 -8.80 9.50
C ALA A 134 5.25 -9.03 10.52
N HIS A 135 5.63 -9.32 11.76
CA HIS A 135 4.67 -9.70 12.81
C HIS A 135 3.69 -8.59 13.22
N ASN A 136 4.09 -7.32 13.13
CA ASN A 136 3.33 -6.20 13.70
C ASN A 136 2.86 -5.21 12.64
N GLN A 137 3.78 -4.70 11.82
CA GLN A 137 3.50 -3.60 10.91
C GLN A 137 4.53 -3.56 9.77
N VAL A 138 4.06 -3.29 8.55
CA VAL A 138 4.89 -2.90 7.41
C VAL A 138 4.42 -1.54 6.93
N THR A 139 5.35 -0.59 6.77
CA THR A 139 5.06 0.74 6.21
C THR A 139 5.88 0.93 4.94
N ILE A 140 5.21 1.18 3.82
CA ILE A 140 5.85 1.42 2.51
C ILE A 140 5.37 2.78 2.02
N GLY A 141 6.30 3.68 1.69
CA GLY A 141 5.91 5.01 1.21
C GLY A 141 7.08 5.95 0.93
N ALA A 142 6.73 7.15 0.50
CA ALA A 142 7.63 8.29 0.33
C ALA A 142 7.19 9.43 1.24
N THR A 143 8.15 10.15 1.82
CA THR A 143 7.91 11.35 2.63
C THR A 143 8.83 12.44 2.10
N GLU A 144 8.25 13.60 1.81
CA GLU A 144 9.03 14.77 1.41
C GLU A 144 9.61 15.44 2.66
N THR A 145 10.89 15.78 2.55
CA THR A 145 11.63 16.54 3.55
C THR A 145 12.12 17.84 2.94
N LYS A 146 12.54 18.80 3.76
CA LYS A 146 13.27 19.97 3.29
C LYS A 146 14.50 19.53 2.50
N GLU A 147 14.93 20.38 1.57
CA GLU A 147 16.15 20.15 0.81
C GLU A 147 17.34 20.04 1.74
N TRP A 148 18.24 19.12 1.44
CA TRP A 148 19.49 18.99 2.17
C TRP A 148 20.43 20.14 1.78
N GLU A 149 21.00 20.81 2.79
CA GLU A 149 21.95 21.90 2.61
C GLU A 149 23.34 21.46 3.07
N ASP A 150 24.35 21.63 2.21
CA ASP A 150 25.76 21.34 2.50
C ASP A 150 26.32 22.41 3.46
N SER A 151 26.18 22.16 4.76
CA SER A 151 26.67 23.04 5.83
C SER A 151 27.28 22.23 6.96
N GLU A 152 28.35 22.75 7.59
CA GLU A 152 29.07 22.03 8.66
C GLU A 152 28.19 21.73 9.89
N ASP A 153 27.19 22.57 10.15
CA ASP A 153 26.23 22.44 11.26
C ASP A 153 24.83 21.99 10.78
N GLY A 154 24.72 21.50 9.54
CA GLY A 154 23.46 21.07 8.94
C GLY A 154 22.95 19.75 9.51
N PRO A 155 21.63 19.51 9.50
CA PRO A 155 21.08 18.22 9.88
C PRO A 155 21.51 17.13 8.90
N ASP A 156 21.70 15.91 9.40
CA ASP A 156 21.87 14.76 8.54
C ASP A 156 20.59 14.50 7.72
N VAL A 157 20.71 13.78 6.60
CA VAL A 157 19.57 13.48 5.70
C VAL A 157 18.38 12.84 6.44
N HIS A 158 18.65 12.00 7.43
CA HIS A 158 17.61 11.33 8.22
C HIS A 158 16.96 12.23 9.29
N GLU A 159 17.52 13.40 9.52
CA GLU A 159 17.06 14.42 10.47
C GLU A 159 16.35 15.59 9.76
N LEU A 160 16.28 15.58 8.43
CA LEU A 160 15.61 16.63 7.67
C LEU A 160 14.14 16.76 8.07
N GLU A 161 13.73 18.00 8.30
CA GLU A 161 12.36 18.32 8.67
C GLU A 161 11.39 17.93 7.54
N LYS A 162 10.27 17.31 7.90
CA LYS A 162 9.23 16.90 6.95
C LYS A 162 8.44 18.12 6.49
N THR A 163 8.01 18.13 5.22
CA THR A 163 7.17 19.22 4.67
C THR A 163 5.67 19.01 4.97
N GLY A 164 5.30 17.81 5.41
CA GLY A 164 3.91 17.36 5.54
C GLY A 164 3.35 16.66 4.29
N VAL A 165 4.10 16.64 3.18
CA VAL A 165 3.74 15.89 1.97
C VAL A 165 4.25 14.45 2.07
N TYR A 166 3.37 13.49 1.87
CA TYR A 166 3.74 12.07 1.86
C TYR A 166 2.72 11.20 1.12
N ALA A 167 3.14 9.99 0.78
CA ALA A 167 2.27 8.91 0.34
C ALA A 167 2.76 7.60 0.96
N HIS A 168 1.93 6.96 1.78
CA HIS A 168 2.30 5.71 2.45
C HIS A 168 1.14 4.71 2.46
N THR A 169 1.49 3.42 2.54
CA THR A 169 0.57 2.36 2.93
C THR A 169 1.12 1.66 4.16
N VAL A 170 0.28 1.57 5.19
CA VAL A 170 0.56 0.84 6.43
C VAL A 170 -0.25 -0.46 6.41
N TYR A 171 0.45 -1.57 6.48
CA TYR A 171 -0.12 -2.90 6.63
C TYR A 171 0.03 -3.35 8.08
N THR A 172 -1.06 -3.85 8.66
CA THR A 172 -1.08 -4.58 9.93
C THR A 172 -1.75 -5.94 9.69
N PRO A 173 -1.71 -6.89 10.64
CA PRO A 173 -2.43 -8.16 10.49
C PRO A 173 -3.94 -8.03 10.28
N LYS A 174 -4.52 -6.84 10.53
CA LYS A 174 -5.98 -6.60 10.48
C LYS A 174 -6.40 -5.51 9.51
N SER A 175 -5.46 -4.77 8.92
CA SER A 175 -5.79 -3.64 8.06
C SER A 175 -4.70 -3.31 7.05
N ALA A 176 -5.13 -2.69 5.96
CA ALA A 176 -4.27 -1.95 5.03
C ALA A 176 -4.80 -0.52 4.94
N LEU A 177 -4.01 0.47 5.35
CA LEU A 177 -4.33 1.89 5.30
C LEU A 177 -3.39 2.58 4.33
N THR A 178 -3.90 3.03 3.18
CA THR A 178 -3.19 3.91 2.27
C THR A 178 -3.58 5.35 2.55
N GLU A 179 -2.59 6.23 2.74
CA GLU A 179 -2.80 7.65 2.97
C GLU A 179 -1.86 8.50 2.09
N VAL A 180 -2.41 9.54 1.49
CA VAL A 180 -1.67 10.53 0.71
C VAL A 180 -2.01 11.92 1.23
N ALA A 181 -0.99 12.69 1.58
CA ALA A 181 -1.12 14.03 2.12
C ALA A 181 -0.33 15.04 1.28
N LYS A 182 -0.91 16.23 1.08
CA LYS A 182 -0.23 17.40 0.47
C LYS A 182 0.07 18.51 1.49
N GLY A 183 -0.06 18.22 2.78
CA GLY A 183 0.05 19.15 3.89
C GLY A 183 -0.44 18.52 5.20
N GLU A 184 -0.35 19.25 6.31
CA GLU A 184 -0.67 18.70 7.64
C GLU A 184 -2.16 18.64 7.96
N SER A 185 -2.97 19.47 7.29
CA SER A 185 -4.43 19.55 7.48
C SER A 185 -5.13 18.26 7.05
N ASP A 186 -6.19 17.86 7.75
CA ASP A 186 -6.98 16.69 7.36
C ASP A 186 -7.71 16.87 6.02
N ALA A 187 -8.04 18.11 5.64
CA ALA A 187 -8.59 18.41 4.32
C ALA A 187 -7.57 18.20 3.18
N ASP A 188 -6.27 18.13 3.52
CA ASP A 188 -5.18 17.88 2.59
C ASP A 188 -4.80 16.39 2.51
N LYS A 189 -5.55 15.52 3.19
CA LYS A 189 -5.34 14.08 3.24
C LYS A 189 -6.42 13.33 2.46
N SER A 190 -6.01 12.24 1.84
CA SER A 190 -6.91 11.24 1.27
C SER A 190 -6.50 9.88 1.80
N SER A 191 -7.46 9.06 2.21
CA SER A 191 -7.18 7.74 2.74
C SER A 191 -8.13 6.67 2.24
N ILE A 192 -7.62 5.45 2.16
CA ILE A 192 -8.38 4.21 1.92
C ILE A 192 -7.92 3.21 2.97
N GLU A 193 -8.86 2.75 3.79
CA GLU A 193 -8.65 1.70 4.78
C GLU A 193 -9.44 0.46 4.38
N VAL A 194 -8.77 -0.69 4.34
CA VAL A 194 -9.38 -2.00 4.17
C VAL A 194 -9.18 -2.78 5.46
N THR A 195 -10.27 -3.30 6.03
CA THR A 195 -10.26 -4.26 7.13
C THR A 195 -11.05 -5.50 6.73
N ALA A 196 -11.11 -6.51 7.62
CA ALA A 196 -11.96 -7.68 7.39
C ALA A 196 -13.47 -7.33 7.36
N ASP A 197 -13.86 -6.24 8.02
CA ASP A 197 -15.27 -5.88 8.24
C ASP A 197 -15.77 -4.82 7.25
N GLN A 198 -14.88 -3.99 6.73
CA GLN A 198 -15.26 -2.85 5.88
C GLN A 198 -14.13 -2.35 4.98
N ILE A 199 -14.52 -1.60 3.95
CA ILE A 199 -13.65 -0.73 3.15
C ILE A 199 -14.13 0.71 3.33
N LEU A 200 -13.22 1.59 3.74
CA LEU A 200 -13.50 2.99 4.03
C LEU A 200 -12.58 3.90 3.21
N SER A 201 -13.15 4.76 2.36
CA SER A 201 -12.43 5.79 1.62
C SER A 201 -12.85 7.17 2.10
N LYS A 202 -11.87 8.03 2.43
CA LYS A 202 -12.11 9.39 2.94
C LYS A 202 -11.29 10.43 2.20
N HIS A 203 -11.91 11.59 1.95
CA HIS A 203 -11.21 12.79 1.49
C HIS A 203 -12.01 14.03 1.90
N ASP A 204 -11.42 14.88 2.75
CA ASP A 204 -12.08 16.06 3.32
C ASP A 204 -13.48 15.71 3.88
N LYS A 205 -14.56 16.28 3.32
CA LYS A 205 -15.94 16.03 3.74
C LYS A 205 -16.59 14.80 3.11
N THR A 206 -15.84 14.08 2.28
CA THR A 206 -16.34 12.93 1.52
C THR A 206 -15.97 11.63 2.21
N GLU A 207 -16.93 10.71 2.26
CA GLU A 207 -16.78 9.39 2.84
C GLU A 207 -17.50 8.36 1.97
N LEU A 208 -16.83 7.25 1.69
CA LEU A 208 -17.41 6.09 1.04
C LEU A 208 -17.11 4.86 1.90
N LEU A 209 -18.16 4.16 2.32
CA LEU A 209 -18.10 3.02 3.23
C LEU A 209 -18.80 1.83 2.57
N LEU A 210 -18.11 0.71 2.49
CA LEU A 210 -18.66 -0.59 2.14
C LEU A 210 -18.50 -1.50 3.36
N ASP A 211 -19.60 -1.97 3.92
CA ASP A 211 -19.62 -2.92 5.02
C ASP A 211 -20.62 -4.05 4.75
N ALA A 212 -20.78 -4.97 5.71
CA ALA A 212 -21.69 -6.12 5.57
C ALA A 212 -23.19 -5.74 5.47
N GLN A 213 -23.56 -4.52 5.85
CA GLN A 213 -24.94 -4.05 5.95
C GLN A 213 -25.34 -3.11 4.82
N GLN A 214 -24.38 -2.30 4.33
CA GLN A 214 -24.68 -1.21 3.41
C GLN A 214 -23.48 -0.77 2.55
N LEU A 215 -23.81 -0.06 1.48
CA LEU A 215 -22.90 0.84 0.77
C LEU A 215 -23.36 2.27 1.04
N LEU A 216 -22.51 3.08 1.66
CA LEU A 216 -22.73 4.49 1.97
C LEU A 216 -21.78 5.35 1.11
N ALA A 217 -22.32 6.37 0.45
CA ALA A 217 -21.56 7.45 -0.16
C ALA A 217 -22.06 8.79 0.39
N LYS A 218 -21.17 9.56 0.99
CA LYS A 218 -21.50 10.75 1.77
C LYS A 218 -20.62 11.93 1.38
N TYR A 219 -21.22 13.11 1.31
CA TYR A 219 -20.55 14.40 1.24
C TYR A 219 -21.19 15.33 2.27
N ASP A 220 -20.45 15.66 3.32
CA ASP A 220 -20.93 16.48 4.45
C ASP A 220 -22.24 15.88 5.04
N ALA A 221 -23.35 16.62 5.05
CA ALA A 221 -24.65 16.14 5.51
C ALA A 221 -25.48 15.37 4.46
N LYS A 222 -24.99 15.21 3.23
CA LYS A 222 -25.70 14.54 2.13
C LYS A 222 -25.20 13.12 1.98
N GLU A 223 -26.11 12.16 1.87
CA GLU A 223 -25.75 10.74 1.76
C GLU A 223 -26.61 10.00 0.73
N ILE A 224 -26.02 8.94 0.18
CA ILE A 224 -26.65 7.90 -0.63
C ILE A 224 -26.35 6.60 0.08
N ILE A 225 -27.39 5.82 0.39
CA ILE A 225 -27.24 4.55 1.11
C ILE A 225 -27.92 3.46 0.29
N ILE A 226 -27.22 2.34 0.07
CA ILE A 226 -27.76 1.13 -0.52
C ILE A 226 -27.77 0.05 0.55
N LYS A 227 -28.94 -0.53 0.82
CA LYS A 227 -29.16 -1.64 1.75
C LYS A 227 -29.91 -2.76 1.04
N SER A 228 -30.10 -3.88 1.72
CA SER A 228 -30.87 -5.02 1.19
C SER A 228 -32.32 -4.68 0.86
N ASP A 229 -32.91 -3.72 1.57
CA ASP A 229 -34.31 -3.29 1.42
C ASP A 229 -34.49 -2.15 0.41
N GLY A 230 -33.44 -1.41 0.03
CA GLY A 230 -33.57 -0.38 -1.00
C GLY A 230 -32.40 0.58 -1.14
N VAL A 231 -32.64 1.62 -1.96
CA VAL A 231 -31.72 2.74 -2.18
C VAL A 231 -32.32 4.01 -1.60
N TYR A 232 -31.56 4.71 -0.76
CA TYR A 232 -31.93 5.92 -0.06
C TYR A 232 -31.12 7.10 -0.57
N LEU A 233 -31.79 8.23 -0.80
CA LEU A 233 -31.19 9.50 -1.22
C LEU A 233 -31.52 10.57 -0.18
N GLY A 234 -30.50 11.10 0.51
CA GLY A 234 -30.66 12.01 1.66
C GLY A 234 -30.52 11.30 3.01
N SER A 235 -30.71 12.02 4.11
CA SER A 235 -30.56 11.43 5.46
C SER A 235 -31.49 10.24 5.61
N GLY A 236 -30.95 9.05 5.91
CA GLY A 236 -31.64 7.75 5.94
C GLY A 236 -32.82 7.63 6.92
N ASN A 237 -33.27 8.74 7.48
CA ASN A 237 -34.46 8.90 8.33
C ASN A 237 -35.71 9.36 7.56
N ALA A 238 -35.63 9.52 6.23
CA ALA A 238 -36.80 9.85 5.41
C ALA A 238 -37.82 8.70 5.43
N LYS A 239 -38.99 8.95 6.03
CA LYS A 239 -40.07 7.96 6.18
C LYS A 239 -41.01 7.85 4.97
N GLU A 240 -40.88 8.72 3.98
CA GLU A 240 -41.79 8.79 2.83
C GLU A 240 -41.03 8.58 1.50
N PRO A 241 -41.45 7.61 0.66
CA PRO A 241 -40.90 7.44 -0.68
C PRO A 241 -41.11 8.69 -1.55
N ALA A 242 -40.02 9.24 -2.11
CA ALA A 242 -40.09 10.36 -3.04
C ALA A 242 -40.94 10.08 -4.31
N VAL A 243 -41.17 8.79 -4.64
CA VAL A 243 -41.95 8.31 -5.79
C VAL A 243 -43.47 8.54 -5.62
N LEU A 244 -43.98 8.69 -4.40
CA LEU A 244 -45.41 8.95 -4.14
C LEU A 244 -45.86 10.34 -4.59
N GLY A 245 -44.93 11.29 -4.80
CA GLY A 245 -45.27 12.66 -5.18
C GLY A 245 -45.98 12.77 -6.54
N ASN A 246 -45.59 11.97 -7.53
CA ASN A 246 -46.19 12.02 -8.88
C ASN A 246 -47.58 11.37 -8.94
N GLN A 247 -47.77 10.25 -8.24
CA GLN A 247 -49.08 9.58 -8.13
C GLN A 247 -50.05 10.44 -7.30
N LEU A 248 -49.59 10.96 -6.17
CA LEU A 248 -50.37 11.88 -5.33
C LEU A 248 -50.74 13.16 -6.09
N ALA A 249 -49.80 13.78 -6.81
CA ALA A 249 -50.09 14.97 -7.60
C ALA A 249 -51.13 14.69 -8.70
N THR A 250 -51.09 13.50 -9.31
CA THR A 250 -52.09 13.09 -10.31
C THR A 250 -53.47 12.90 -9.66
N LEU A 251 -53.54 12.19 -8.53
CA LEU A 251 -54.78 12.00 -7.78
C LEU A 251 -55.38 13.33 -7.29
N LEU A 252 -54.54 14.27 -6.85
CA LEU A 252 -54.98 15.61 -6.44
C LEU A 252 -55.52 16.43 -7.62
N ILE A 253 -54.90 16.33 -8.81
CA ILE A 253 -55.41 17.00 -10.02
C ILE A 253 -56.77 16.41 -10.42
N ASP A 254 -56.91 15.08 -10.40
CA ASP A 254 -58.15 14.38 -10.72
C ASP A 254 -59.28 14.75 -9.73
N TRP A 255 -58.96 14.80 -8.43
CA TRP A 255 -59.92 15.20 -7.40
C TRP A 255 -60.36 16.66 -7.55
N LEU A 256 -59.43 17.59 -7.78
CA LEU A 256 -59.75 18.99 -8.05
C LEU A 256 -60.57 19.15 -9.34
N SER A 257 -60.36 18.28 -10.33
CA SER A 257 -61.12 18.29 -11.58
C SER A 257 -62.56 17.85 -11.32
N ALA A 258 -62.77 16.77 -10.56
CA ALA A 258 -64.10 16.33 -10.16
C ALA A 258 -64.86 17.41 -9.34
N LEU A 259 -64.18 18.08 -8.40
CA LEU A 259 -64.78 19.18 -7.63
C LEU A 259 -65.18 20.36 -8.50
N SER A 260 -64.38 20.69 -9.53
CA SER A 260 -64.68 21.78 -10.46
C SER A 260 -65.91 21.54 -11.34
N GLN A 261 -66.31 20.27 -11.50
CA GLN A 261 -67.47 19.85 -12.30
C GLN A 261 -68.77 19.72 -11.49
N MET A 262 -68.70 19.88 -10.16
CA MET A 262 -69.90 19.82 -9.32
C MET A 262 -70.85 20.96 -9.66
N MET A 263 -72.15 20.72 -9.52
CA MET A 263 -73.19 21.74 -9.65
C MET A 263 -73.94 21.83 -8.33
N THR A 264 -74.12 23.06 -7.82
CA THR A 264 -74.86 23.34 -6.59
C THR A 264 -76.31 23.69 -6.94
N PRO A 265 -77.32 23.13 -6.25
CA PRO A 265 -78.71 23.49 -6.48
C PRO A 265 -78.95 24.92 -5.99
N THR A 266 -79.47 25.80 -6.86
CA THR A 266 -79.88 27.16 -6.48
C THR A 266 -81.31 27.44 -6.93
N MET A 267 -81.91 28.51 -6.41
CA MET A 267 -83.25 28.99 -6.80
C MET A 267 -83.33 29.39 -8.29
N MET A 268 -82.19 29.58 -8.97
CA MET A 268 -82.09 29.92 -10.40
C MET A 268 -81.69 28.70 -11.28
N GLY A 269 -81.69 27.49 -10.70
CA GLY A 269 -81.19 26.26 -11.34
C GLY A 269 -79.79 25.89 -10.85
N PRO A 270 -79.25 24.73 -11.28
CA PRO A 270 -77.91 24.29 -10.88
C PRO A 270 -76.85 25.30 -11.34
N GLN A 271 -75.97 25.73 -10.43
CA GLN A 271 -74.84 26.62 -10.74
C GLN A 271 -73.51 26.01 -10.29
N PRO A 272 -72.38 26.35 -10.93
CA PRO A 272 -71.08 25.93 -10.46
C PRO A 272 -70.75 26.53 -9.08
N PRO A 273 -69.91 25.87 -8.26
CA PRO A 273 -69.45 26.38 -6.99
C PRO A 273 -68.76 27.75 -7.13
N ALA A 274 -68.99 28.65 -6.17
CA ALA A 274 -68.38 29.99 -6.17
C ALA A 274 -66.83 29.95 -6.13
N ASN A 275 -66.26 28.85 -5.64
CA ASN A 275 -64.81 28.65 -5.49
C ASN A 275 -64.15 27.91 -6.67
N VAL A 276 -64.82 27.68 -7.80
CA VAL A 276 -64.23 27.00 -8.97
C VAL A 276 -62.89 27.61 -9.42
N ALA A 277 -62.77 28.94 -9.40
CA ALA A 277 -61.52 29.62 -9.73
C ALA A 277 -60.35 29.24 -8.80
N GLN A 278 -60.63 28.96 -7.53
CA GLN A 278 -59.62 28.51 -6.56
C GLN A 278 -59.15 27.09 -6.86
N PHE A 279 -60.05 26.19 -7.31
CA PHE A 279 -59.68 24.83 -7.71
C PHE A 279 -58.80 24.81 -8.96
N ILE A 280 -59.09 25.65 -9.96
CA ILE A 280 -58.25 25.79 -11.17
C ILE A 280 -56.86 26.32 -10.79
N SER A 281 -56.79 27.31 -9.90
CA SER A 281 -55.52 27.84 -9.40
C SER A 281 -54.70 26.78 -8.63
N LEU A 282 -55.37 25.94 -7.82
CA LEU A 282 -54.75 24.82 -7.12
C LEU A 282 -54.23 23.75 -8.09
N GLN A 283 -54.99 23.42 -9.14
CA GLN A 283 -54.53 22.49 -10.19
C GLN A 283 -53.25 22.97 -10.85
N ALA A 284 -53.18 24.26 -11.22
CA ALA A 284 -51.98 24.84 -11.81
C ALA A 284 -50.76 24.77 -10.87
N LYS A 285 -50.97 25.01 -9.57
CA LYS A 285 -49.91 24.84 -8.56
C LYS A 285 -49.45 23.39 -8.46
N VAL A 286 -50.36 22.42 -8.40
CA VAL A 286 -50.02 20.99 -8.33
C VAL A 286 -49.30 20.54 -9.61
N GLN A 287 -49.70 21.02 -10.79
CA GLN A 287 -49.00 20.76 -12.05
C GLN A 287 -47.59 21.34 -12.06
N SER A 288 -47.39 22.55 -11.53
CA SER A 288 -46.06 23.16 -11.39
C SER A 288 -45.14 22.32 -10.49
N TYR A 289 -45.65 21.84 -9.35
CA TYR A 289 -44.90 20.94 -8.47
C TYR A 289 -44.58 19.60 -9.14
N LYS A 290 -45.56 19.00 -9.85
CA LYS A 290 -45.36 17.76 -10.63
C LYS A 290 -44.30 17.93 -11.72
N ALA A 291 -44.28 19.07 -12.41
CA ALA A 291 -43.27 19.36 -13.43
C ALA A 291 -41.86 19.44 -12.81
N ALA A 292 -41.73 20.12 -11.67
CA ALA A 292 -40.47 20.28 -10.95
C ALA A 292 -39.91 18.95 -10.39
N THR A 293 -40.77 18.00 -10.01
CA THR A 293 -40.35 16.69 -9.46
C THR A 293 -40.19 15.59 -10.51
N SER A 294 -40.72 15.76 -11.72
CA SER A 294 -40.65 14.74 -12.79
C SER A 294 -39.24 14.40 -13.27
N GLY A 295 -38.26 15.28 -13.02
CA GLY A 295 -36.85 15.07 -13.39
C GLY A 295 -35.98 14.37 -12.34
N ILE A 296 -36.50 14.10 -11.13
CA ILE A 296 -35.71 13.58 -10.00
C ILE A 296 -35.70 12.05 -9.97
N LEU A 297 -36.75 11.40 -10.50
CA LEU A 297 -36.91 9.94 -10.49
C LEU A 297 -37.36 9.47 -11.87
N SER A 298 -36.41 9.04 -12.70
CA SER A 298 -36.73 8.26 -13.89
C SER A 298 -37.42 6.96 -13.45
N LYS A 299 -38.25 6.36 -14.32
CA LYS A 299 -39.00 5.10 -14.05
C LYS A 299 -38.13 3.91 -13.56
N THR A 300 -36.81 4.08 -13.54
CA THR A 300 -35.80 3.10 -13.15
C THR A 300 -35.34 3.24 -11.70
N VAL A 301 -35.58 4.36 -11.01
CA VAL A 301 -35.21 4.54 -9.60
C VAL A 301 -36.39 4.15 -8.71
N LYS A 302 -36.37 2.92 -8.21
CA LYS A 302 -37.26 2.47 -7.14
C LYS A 302 -36.65 2.89 -5.80
N VAL A 303 -37.24 3.90 -5.16
CA VAL A 303 -37.11 4.09 -3.71
C VAL A 303 -38.08 3.07 -3.09
N ALA A 304 -37.56 2.15 -2.29
CA ALA A 304 -38.34 0.99 -1.84
C ALA A 304 -39.53 1.37 -0.94
N GLU A 305 -40.55 0.51 -0.99
CA GLU A 305 -41.70 0.46 -0.07
C GLU A 305 -41.32 -0.15 1.28
#